data_AF-A0A1H8FX30-F1
#
_entry.id   AF-A0A1H8FX30-F1
#
_cell.length_a   1.000
_cell.length_b   1.000
_cell.length_c   1.000
_cell.angle_alpha   90.00
_cell.angle_beta   90.00
_cell.angle_gamma   90.00
#
_symmetry.space_group_name_H-M   'P 1'
#
loop_
_entity.id
_entity.type
_entity.pdbx_description
1 polymer ?
#
loop_
_entity_poly.entity_id
_entity_poly.type
_entity_poly.pdbx_seq_one_letter_code
_entity_poly.pdbx_strand_id
1 'polypeptide(L)'
;MKPQLIKDIANWATILTVASAATLTLATWAYAADEYNVVNGHTLAGQPLGLHGVDPVSMFGDQGPLTGDASLTASHDGIDYYFASAAAKQAFEASPTRYLPQFGGFCAFGVFVGKKLDGDVRYADIVDGKLYLFVNAAILAKYREEPEAVIAGANAKWPGIVNSPVSDL
;
A
#
# COMPACT_ATOMS: atom_id res chain seq x y z
N MET A 1 26.67 -51.27 46.84
CA MET A 1 26.61 -49.81 47.11
C MET A 1 26.85 -49.08 45.79
N LYS A 2 25.85 -48.29 45.35
CA LYS A 2 25.78 -47.33 44.22
C LYS A 2 25.97 -47.82 42.76
N PRO A 3 24.85 -48.04 42.04
CA PRO A 3 24.75 -47.68 40.63
C PRO A 3 23.57 -46.75 40.28
N GLN A 4 22.72 -46.35 41.23
CA GLN A 4 21.56 -45.50 40.93
C GLN A 4 21.88 -44.00 40.75
N LEU A 5 22.98 -43.50 41.32
CA LEU A 5 23.28 -42.06 41.35
C LEU A 5 23.80 -41.46 40.02
N ILE A 6 24.04 -42.28 38.99
CA ILE A 6 24.59 -41.82 37.70
C ILE A 6 23.48 -41.68 36.64
N LYS A 7 22.32 -42.32 36.82
CA LYS A 7 21.21 -42.25 35.85
C LYS A 7 20.40 -40.96 35.95
N ASP A 8 20.41 -40.29 37.09
CA ASP A 8 19.61 -39.07 37.29
C ASP A 8 20.27 -37.80 36.75
N ILE A 9 21.58 -37.83 36.46
CA ILE A 9 22.30 -36.66 35.89
C ILE A 9 22.07 -36.58 34.36
N ALA A 10 21.83 -37.71 33.70
CA ALA A 10 21.63 -37.76 32.25
C ALA A 10 20.24 -37.27 31.80
N ASN A 11 19.26 -37.17 32.71
CA ASN A 11 17.90 -36.75 32.36
C ASN A 11 17.61 -35.27 32.61
N TRP A 12 18.56 -34.52 33.17
CA TRP A 12 18.42 -33.07 33.41
C TRP A 12 19.08 -32.24 32.31
N ALA A 13 19.95 -32.84 31.50
CA ALA A 13 20.57 -32.19 30.35
C ALA A 13 19.64 -32.08 29.12
N THR A 14 18.48 -32.74 29.14
CA THR A 14 17.52 -32.74 28.02
C THR A 14 16.34 -31.77 28.22
N ILE A 15 16.32 -31.00 29.30
CA ILE A 15 15.23 -30.06 29.64
C ILE A 15 15.66 -28.59 29.47
N LEU A 16 16.80 -28.32 28.83
CA LEU A 16 17.30 -26.95 28.63
C LEU A 16 17.65 -26.60 27.16
N THR A 17 16.92 -27.12 26.18
CA THR A 17 17.11 -26.76 24.75
C THR A 17 15.81 -26.76 23.93
N VAL A 18 14.67 -26.36 24.52
CA VAL A 18 13.47 -25.99 23.73
C VAL A 18 12.80 -24.74 24.31
N ALA A 19 13.60 -23.69 24.52
CA ALA A 19 13.09 -22.36 24.93
C ALA A 19 13.47 -21.27 23.92
N SER A 20 13.68 -21.62 22.65
CA SER A 20 14.08 -20.66 21.60
C SER A 20 13.44 -20.97 20.25
N ALA A 21 12.11 -20.97 20.21
CA ALA A 21 11.38 -20.88 18.95
C ALA A 21 10.08 -20.06 19.14
N ALA A 22 10.13 -19.00 19.94
CA ALA A 22 9.26 -17.86 19.72
C ALA A 22 9.96 -16.97 18.69
N THR A 23 9.95 -17.40 17.42
CA THR A 23 10.37 -16.55 16.31
C THR A 23 9.54 -15.28 16.37
N LEU A 24 10.23 -14.16 16.60
CA LEU A 24 9.70 -12.81 16.48
C LEU A 24 8.99 -12.64 15.14
N THR A 25 7.66 -12.72 15.10
CA THR A 25 6.84 -12.27 13.96
C THR A 25 6.58 -10.75 14.03
N LEU A 26 7.47 -10.00 14.69
CA LEU A 26 7.34 -8.56 14.82
C LEU A 26 8.11 -7.89 13.68
N ALA A 27 7.39 -7.49 12.64
CA ALA A 27 7.58 -6.26 11.83
C ALA A 27 7.26 -6.47 10.34
N THR A 28 6.00 -6.70 9.99
CA THR A 28 5.49 -6.39 8.64
C THR A 28 4.86 -5.00 8.56
N TRP A 29 4.78 -4.27 9.67
CA TRP A 29 4.12 -2.95 9.74
C TRP A 29 4.97 -1.79 9.21
N ALA A 30 6.26 -2.01 8.94
CA ALA A 30 7.22 -0.94 8.63
C ALA A 30 7.32 -0.60 7.14
N TYR A 31 6.67 -1.35 6.24
CA TYR A 31 6.84 -1.16 4.79
C TYR A 31 5.76 -0.28 4.13
N ALA A 32 4.63 -0.03 4.79
CA ALA A 32 3.53 0.73 4.19
C ALA A 32 3.90 2.19 3.84
N ALA A 33 4.86 2.80 4.55
CA ALA A 33 5.20 4.21 4.38
C ALA A 33 5.91 4.52 3.05
N ASP A 34 6.71 3.59 2.53
CA ASP A 34 7.43 3.79 1.27
C ASP A 34 6.63 3.26 0.07
N GLU A 35 5.79 2.24 0.29
CA GLU A 35 5.01 1.60 -0.78
C GLU A 35 3.79 2.43 -1.22
N TYR A 36 3.22 3.22 -0.30
CA TYR A 36 1.98 3.97 -0.53
C TYR A 36 2.19 5.49 -0.46
N ASN A 37 1.54 6.20 -1.39
CA ASN A 37 1.42 7.64 -1.37
C ASN A 37 0.26 8.06 -0.45
N VAL A 38 0.60 8.56 0.73
CA VAL A 38 -0.34 8.91 1.79
C VAL A 38 -0.15 10.36 2.23
N VAL A 39 -1.21 10.98 2.74
CA VAL A 39 -1.11 12.33 3.30
C VAL A 39 -0.29 12.33 4.60
N ASN A 40 0.30 13.48 4.93
CA ASN A 40 0.99 13.65 6.20
C ASN A 40 -0.01 13.61 7.37
N GLY A 41 0.16 12.63 8.27
CA GLY A 41 -0.65 12.47 9.47
C GLY A 41 -1.41 11.15 9.50
N HIS A 42 -2.33 11.03 10.46
CA HIS A 42 -3.15 9.84 10.67
C HIS A 42 -4.63 10.21 10.72
N THR A 43 -5.48 9.29 10.28
CA THR A 43 -6.93 9.37 10.44
C THR A 43 -7.34 9.19 11.91
N LEU A 44 -8.65 9.30 12.17
CA LEU A 44 -9.25 8.92 13.46
C LEU A 44 -9.10 7.43 13.79
N ALA A 45 -8.90 6.56 12.79
CA ALA A 45 -8.63 5.14 12.96
C ALA A 45 -7.14 4.84 13.17
N GLY A 46 -6.27 5.86 13.10
CA GLY A 46 -4.86 5.77 13.45
C GLY A 46 -3.93 5.36 12.31
N GLN A 47 -4.43 5.18 11.08
CA GLN A 47 -3.61 4.85 9.92
C GLN A 47 -3.37 6.07 9.04
N PRO A 48 -2.33 6.09 8.19
CA PRO A 48 -2.19 7.12 7.16
C PRO A 48 -3.37 7.11 6.18
N LEU A 49 -3.73 8.26 5.63
CA LEU A 49 -4.84 8.39 4.69
C LEU A 49 -4.33 8.36 3.24
N GLY A 50 -4.84 7.41 2.46
CA GLY A 50 -4.54 7.27 1.04
C GLY A 50 -5.44 8.13 0.14
N LEU A 51 -5.01 8.28 -1.11
CA LEU A 51 -5.77 8.93 -2.19
C LEU A 51 -6.27 10.35 -1.86
N HIS A 52 -5.57 11.04 -0.96
CA HIS A 52 -5.93 12.40 -0.50
C HIS A 52 -7.35 12.51 0.06
N GLY A 53 -7.92 11.42 0.58
CA GLY A 53 -9.29 11.38 1.10
C GLY A 53 -10.40 11.39 0.04
N VAL A 54 -10.04 11.21 -1.24
CA VAL A 54 -11.02 10.94 -2.30
C VAL A 54 -11.45 9.48 -2.23
N ASP A 55 -12.74 9.25 -2.49
CA ASP A 55 -13.35 7.92 -2.55
C ASP A 55 -12.75 7.09 -3.70
N PRO A 56 -12.03 5.98 -3.42
CA PRO A 56 -11.44 5.13 -4.44
C PRO A 56 -12.46 4.57 -5.44
N VAL A 57 -13.69 4.28 -5.00
CA VAL A 57 -14.76 3.75 -5.86
C VAL A 57 -15.27 4.83 -6.80
N SER A 58 -15.36 6.08 -6.32
CA SER A 58 -15.84 7.20 -7.13
C SER A 58 -14.96 7.49 -8.35
N MET A 59 -13.66 7.15 -8.29
CA MET A 59 -12.72 7.31 -9.41
C MET A 59 -13.16 6.56 -10.67
N PHE A 60 -13.95 5.50 -10.53
CA PHE A 60 -14.41 4.65 -11.63
C PHE A 60 -15.84 4.96 -12.10
N GLY A 61 -16.49 5.98 -11.51
CA GLY A 61 -17.85 6.38 -11.83
C GLY A 61 -17.94 7.69 -12.60
N ASP A 62 -19.08 7.92 -13.25
CA ASP A 62 -19.30 9.12 -14.10
C ASP A 62 -19.36 10.44 -13.32
N GLN A 63 -19.55 10.39 -11.99
CA GLN A 63 -19.60 11.57 -11.14
C GLN A 63 -18.21 12.18 -10.88
N GLY A 64 -17.14 11.46 -11.26
CA GLY A 64 -15.76 11.87 -11.02
C GLY A 64 -15.31 11.66 -9.57
N PRO A 65 -14.12 12.16 -9.20
CA PRO A 65 -13.56 12.01 -7.86
C PRO A 65 -14.45 12.73 -6.83
N LEU A 66 -15.08 11.95 -5.95
CA LEU A 66 -15.87 12.47 -4.84
C LEU A 66 -15.04 12.47 -3.56
N THR A 67 -15.09 13.56 -2.81
CA THR A 67 -14.49 13.63 -1.47
C THR A 67 -15.20 12.64 -0.55
N GLY A 68 -14.43 11.80 0.15
CA GLY A 68 -14.95 10.88 1.14
C GLY A 68 -15.23 11.55 2.49
N ASP A 69 -16.05 10.88 3.31
CA ASP A 69 -16.36 11.29 4.67
C ASP A 69 -15.53 10.46 5.67
N ALA A 70 -14.90 11.10 6.66
CA ALA A 70 -14.07 10.42 7.66
C ALA A 70 -14.86 9.42 8.54
N SER A 71 -16.18 9.59 8.68
CA SER A 71 -17.05 8.61 9.35
C SER A 71 -17.26 7.33 8.52
N LEU A 72 -17.00 7.40 7.20
CA LEU A 72 -17.06 6.30 6.26
C LEU A 72 -15.65 5.89 5.87
N THR A 73 -14.95 5.23 6.79
CA THR A 73 -13.55 4.79 6.60
C THR A 73 -13.47 3.27 6.45
N ALA A 74 -12.64 2.77 5.54
CA ALA A 74 -12.17 1.39 5.52
C ALA A 74 -10.65 1.34 5.35
N SER A 75 -10.02 0.33 5.96
CA SER A 75 -8.57 0.15 5.92
C SER A 75 -8.19 -0.99 4.98
N HIS A 76 -7.08 -0.83 4.25
CA HIS A 76 -6.45 -1.87 3.46
C HIS A 76 -4.94 -1.68 3.49
N ASP A 77 -4.18 -2.76 3.73
CA ASP A 77 -2.71 -2.74 3.76
C ASP A 77 -2.07 -1.66 4.65
N GLY A 78 -2.71 -1.38 5.78
CA GLY A 78 -2.19 -0.37 6.71
C GLY A 78 -2.53 1.07 6.33
N ILE A 79 -3.36 1.28 5.31
CA ILE A 79 -3.80 2.59 4.81
C ILE A 79 -5.32 2.73 4.95
N ASP A 80 -5.77 3.88 5.40
CA ASP A 80 -7.18 4.22 5.44
C ASP A 80 -7.63 4.94 4.17
N TYR A 81 -8.88 4.67 3.79
CA TYR A 81 -9.57 5.32 2.69
C TYR A 81 -10.94 5.81 3.15
N TYR A 82 -11.32 7.01 2.69
CA TYR A 82 -12.64 7.59 2.96
C TYR A 82 -13.58 7.33 1.78
N PHE A 83 -14.88 7.25 2.06
CA PHE A 83 -15.90 6.98 1.04
C PHE A 83 -17.00 8.03 1.06
N ALA A 84 -17.51 8.38 -0.11
CA ALA A 84 -18.59 9.35 -0.26
C ALA A 84 -19.96 8.75 0.12
N SER A 85 -20.06 7.42 0.22
CA SER A 85 -21.27 6.72 0.64
C SER A 85 -20.97 5.37 1.28
N ALA A 86 -21.91 4.87 2.09
CA ALA A 86 -21.82 3.52 2.67
C ALA A 86 -21.77 2.42 1.59
N ALA A 87 -22.44 2.63 0.45
CA ALA A 87 -22.41 1.71 -0.68
C ALA A 87 -21.03 1.65 -1.34
N ALA A 88 -20.36 2.79 -1.51
CA ALA A 88 -18.99 2.85 -2.02
C ALA A 88 -18.02 2.14 -1.05
N LYS A 89 -18.12 2.41 0.25
CA LYS A 89 -17.35 1.70 1.28
C LYS A 89 -17.51 0.19 1.18
N GLN A 90 -18.76 -0.29 1.10
CA GLN A 90 -19.04 -1.72 1.00
C GLN A 90 -18.48 -2.34 -0.30
N ALA A 91 -18.57 -1.63 -1.42
CA ALA A 91 -18.00 -2.07 -2.69
C ALA A 91 -16.47 -2.18 -2.62
N PHE A 92 -15.81 -1.22 -1.98
CA PHE A 92 -14.37 -1.28 -1.74
C PHE A 92 -13.99 -2.45 -0.84
N GLU A 93 -14.64 -2.62 0.30
CA GLU A 93 -14.36 -3.72 1.25
C GLU A 93 -14.52 -5.10 0.60
N ALA A 94 -15.44 -5.23 -0.36
CA ALA A 94 -15.64 -6.47 -1.10
C ALA A 94 -14.51 -6.77 -2.11
N SER A 95 -13.81 -5.76 -2.64
CA SER A 95 -12.75 -5.93 -3.64
C SER A 95 -11.77 -4.75 -3.67
N PRO A 96 -10.93 -4.54 -2.63
CA PRO A 96 -10.10 -3.32 -2.51
C PRO A 96 -9.16 -3.13 -3.69
N THR A 97 -8.49 -4.20 -4.12
CA THR A 97 -7.50 -4.20 -5.22
C THR A 97 -8.05 -3.73 -6.56
N ARG A 98 -9.37 -3.72 -6.74
CA ARG A 98 -10.03 -3.19 -7.94
C ARG A 98 -10.03 -1.66 -7.98
N TYR A 99 -10.07 -1.02 -6.82
CA TYR A 99 -10.30 0.42 -6.68
C TYR A 99 -9.04 1.20 -6.29
N LEU A 100 -7.99 0.51 -5.86
CA LEU A 100 -6.75 1.14 -5.46
C LEU A 100 -5.96 1.67 -6.67
N PRO A 101 -5.29 2.83 -6.52
CA PRO A 101 -4.40 3.32 -7.55
C PRO A 101 -3.20 2.38 -7.72
N GLN A 102 -2.74 2.24 -8.95
CA GLN A 102 -1.47 1.58 -9.23
C GLN A 102 -0.32 2.35 -8.60
N PHE A 103 0.77 1.63 -8.36
CA PHE A 103 2.01 2.18 -7.78
C PHE A 103 1.77 2.91 -6.45
N GLY A 104 0.87 2.37 -5.61
CA GLY A 104 0.57 2.92 -4.29
C GLY A 104 -0.05 4.32 -4.31
N GLY A 105 -0.47 4.84 -5.47
CA GLY A 105 -0.94 6.22 -5.61
C GLY A 105 0.14 7.23 -6.00
N PHE A 106 1.36 6.80 -6.28
CA PHE A 106 2.38 7.65 -6.88
C PHE A 106 2.10 7.90 -8.37
N CYS A 107 2.64 9.01 -8.89
CA CYS A 107 2.58 9.38 -10.30
C CYS A 107 3.15 8.28 -11.19
N ALA A 108 2.34 7.70 -12.08
CA ALA A 108 2.73 6.61 -12.97
C ALA A 108 3.88 7.01 -13.91
N PHE A 109 3.87 8.25 -14.41
CA PHE A 109 4.99 8.78 -15.20
C PHE A 109 6.24 8.99 -14.35
N GLY A 110 6.08 9.38 -13.08
CA GLY A 110 7.18 9.46 -12.12
C GLY A 110 7.87 8.09 -11.98
N VAL A 111 7.08 7.04 -11.75
CA VAL A 111 7.58 5.66 -11.66
C VAL A 111 8.26 5.24 -12.96
N PHE A 112 7.68 5.60 -14.11
CA PHE A 112 8.30 5.37 -15.42
C PHE A 112 9.67 6.02 -15.57
N VAL A 113 9.96 7.15 -14.91
CA VAL A 113 11.30 7.77 -14.90
C VAL A 113 12.14 7.41 -13.66
N GLY A 114 11.68 6.45 -12.84
CA GLY A 114 12.39 5.96 -11.67
C GLY A 114 12.26 6.83 -10.42
N LYS A 115 11.22 7.68 -10.35
CA LYS A 115 10.94 8.58 -9.22
C LYS A 115 9.60 8.25 -8.58
N LYS A 116 9.43 8.62 -7.31
CA LYS A 116 8.12 8.67 -6.65
C LYS A 116 7.70 10.12 -6.48
N LEU A 117 6.64 10.51 -7.19
CA LEU A 117 6.04 11.84 -7.09
C LEU A 117 4.59 11.67 -6.68
N ASP A 118 4.03 12.65 -5.97
CA ASP A 118 2.63 12.64 -5.56
C ASP A 118 1.70 12.49 -6.78
N GLY A 119 0.82 11.50 -6.71
CA GLY A 119 -0.24 11.29 -7.69
C GLY A 119 -1.48 12.09 -7.31
N ASP A 120 -1.97 12.91 -8.23
CA ASP A 120 -3.14 13.77 -7.99
C ASP A 120 -4.36 13.16 -8.67
N VAL A 121 -5.40 12.95 -7.87
CA VAL A 121 -6.72 12.39 -8.26
C VAL A 121 -7.42 13.16 -9.38
N ARG A 122 -7.08 14.44 -9.58
CA ARG A 122 -7.61 15.27 -10.68
C ARG A 122 -6.98 14.92 -12.03
N TYR A 123 -5.80 14.30 -12.01
CA TYR A 123 -5.06 13.91 -13.20
C TYR A 123 -4.91 12.40 -13.17
N ALA A 124 -5.95 11.71 -13.62
CA ALA A 124 -6.02 10.26 -13.61
C ALA A 124 -6.32 9.70 -15.00
N ASP A 125 -5.98 8.44 -15.19
CA ASP A 125 -6.42 7.62 -16.31
C ASP A 125 -6.81 6.22 -15.81
N ILE A 126 -7.77 5.59 -16.49
CA ILE A 126 -8.19 4.22 -16.20
C ILE A 126 -7.92 3.36 -17.43
N VAL A 127 -6.96 2.46 -17.31
CA VAL A 127 -6.57 1.54 -18.38
C VAL A 127 -6.73 0.12 -17.87
N ASP A 128 -7.48 -0.71 -18.60
CA ASP A 128 -7.79 -2.10 -18.24
C ASP A 128 -8.36 -2.25 -16.82
N GLY A 129 -9.19 -1.29 -16.40
CA GLY A 129 -9.81 -1.27 -15.08
C GLY A 129 -8.85 -0.95 -13.93
N LYS A 130 -7.66 -0.42 -14.22
CA LYS A 130 -6.68 0.02 -13.22
C LYS A 130 -6.54 1.54 -13.23
N LEU A 131 -6.52 2.12 -12.04
CA LEU A 131 -6.38 3.56 -11.83
C LEU A 131 -4.90 3.98 -11.84
N TYR A 132 -4.53 4.91 -12.72
CA TYR A 132 -3.20 5.52 -12.77
C TYR A 132 -3.32 7.02 -12.48
N LEU A 133 -2.47 7.52 -11.59
CA LEU A 133 -2.45 8.94 -11.21
C LEU A 133 -1.24 9.65 -11.80
N PHE A 134 -1.35 10.97 -11.95
CA PHE A 134 -0.31 11.83 -12.47
C PHE A 134 -0.19 13.08 -11.61
N VAL A 135 1.03 13.64 -11.51
CA VAL A 135 1.31 14.76 -10.60
C VAL A 135 0.66 16.08 -11.04
N ASN A 136 0.46 16.27 -12.35
CA ASN A 136 -0.18 17.47 -12.90
C ASN A 136 -0.70 17.24 -14.34
N ALA A 137 -1.44 18.23 -14.85
CA ALA A 137 -2.00 18.21 -16.21
C ALA A 137 -0.94 18.04 -17.32
N ALA A 138 0.24 18.64 -17.17
CA ALA A 138 1.30 18.56 -18.18
C ALA A 138 1.89 17.15 -18.27
N ILE A 139 2.08 16.48 -17.13
CA ILE A 139 2.56 15.10 -17.08
C ILE A 139 1.49 14.12 -17.58
N LEU A 140 0.21 14.34 -17.26
CA LEU A 140 -0.88 13.56 -17.85
C LEU A 140 -0.92 13.70 -19.38
N ALA A 141 -0.77 14.93 -19.90
CA ALA A 141 -0.71 15.16 -21.34
C ALA A 141 0.49 14.45 -21.98
N LYS A 142 1.66 14.49 -21.33
CA LYS A 142 2.87 13.79 -21.81
C LYS A 142 2.69 12.27 -21.82
N TYR A 143 2.08 11.71 -20.78
CA TYR A 143 1.75 10.29 -20.72
C TYR A 143 0.83 9.87 -21.87
N ARG A 144 -0.18 10.69 -22.21
CA ARG A 144 -1.15 10.39 -23.27
C ARG A 144 -0.56 10.32 -24.67
N GLU A 145 0.68 10.79 -24.87
CA GLU A 145 1.40 10.60 -26.13
C GLU A 145 1.76 9.12 -26.37
N GLU A 146 2.12 8.39 -25.30
CA GLU A 146 2.57 6.99 -25.37
C GLU A 146 2.13 6.17 -24.13
N PRO A 147 0.82 5.99 -23.89
CA PRO A 147 0.31 5.47 -22.62
C PRO A 147 0.77 4.04 -22.33
N GLU A 148 0.73 3.15 -23.33
CA GLU A 148 1.16 1.76 -23.19
C GLU A 148 2.64 1.63 -22.82
N ALA A 149 3.51 2.42 -23.47
CA ALA A 149 4.95 2.42 -23.22
C ALA A 149 5.28 2.92 -21.81
N VAL A 150 4.60 3.98 -21.36
CA VAL A 150 4.77 4.51 -20.00
C VAL A 150 4.30 3.51 -18.96
N ILE A 151 3.12 2.91 -19.12
CA ILE A 151 2.59 1.90 -18.18
C ILE A 151 3.51 0.67 -18.13
N ALA A 152 3.92 0.14 -19.28
CA ALA A 152 4.82 -1.01 -19.32
C ALA A 152 6.17 -0.70 -18.65
N GLY A 153 6.75 0.47 -18.94
CA GLY A 153 8.01 0.90 -18.33
C GLY A 153 7.90 1.21 -16.83
N ALA A 154 6.76 1.74 -16.37
CA ALA A 154 6.49 1.95 -14.94
C ALA A 154 6.37 0.60 -14.21
N ASN A 155 5.61 -0.35 -14.78
CA ASN A 155 5.49 -1.71 -14.24
C ASN A 155 6.85 -2.42 -14.15
N ALA A 156 7.72 -2.24 -15.14
CA ALA A 156 9.07 -2.81 -15.12
C ALA A 156 9.97 -2.18 -14.04
N LYS A 157 9.83 -0.88 -13.76
CA LYS A 157 10.63 -0.16 -12.76
C LYS A 157 10.12 -0.33 -11.33
N TRP A 158 8.81 -0.45 -11.15
CA TRP A 158 8.17 -0.46 -9.83
C TRP A 158 8.79 -1.45 -8.83
N PRO A 159 9.06 -2.73 -9.18
CA PRO A 159 9.67 -3.67 -8.24
C PRO A 159 11.04 -3.24 -7.69
N GLY A 160 11.77 -2.40 -8.45
CA GLY A 160 13.08 -1.89 -8.05
C GLY A 160 13.03 -0.66 -7.15
N ILE A 161 11.90 0.05 -7.08
CA ILE A 161 11.77 1.30 -6.30
C ILE A 161 10.67 1.24 -5.23
N VAL A 162 9.80 0.23 -5.24
CA VAL A 162 8.62 0.13 -4.35
C VAL A 162 8.98 0.27 -2.86
N ASN A 163 10.12 -0.26 -2.44
CA ASN A 163 10.61 -0.18 -1.06
C ASN A 163 11.62 0.95 -0.81
N SER A 164 11.89 1.79 -1.81
CA SER A 164 12.81 2.93 -1.68
C SER A 164 12.05 4.16 -1.19
N PRO A 165 12.52 4.85 -0.14
CA PRO A 165 11.89 6.09 0.30
C PRO A 165 12.03 7.17 -0.78
N VAL A 166 11.09 8.12 -0.82
CA VAL A 166 11.06 9.20 -1.82
C VAL A 166 12.37 10.01 -1.82
N SER A 167 13.02 10.17 -0.66
CA SER A 167 14.29 10.91 -0.51
C SER A 167 15.46 10.30 -1.27
N ASP A 168 15.40 9.00 -1.55
CA ASP A 168 16.51 8.25 -2.13
C ASP A 168 16.37 8.10 -3.65
N LEU A 169 15.25 8.57 -4.22
CA LEU A 169 14.90 8.38 -5.62
C LEU A 169 15.26 9.57 -6.50
#